data_AF-A0A9N9T3L5-F1
#
_entry.id   AF-A0A9N9T3L5-F1
#
_cell.length_a   1.000
_cell.length_b   1.000
_cell.length_c   1.000
_cell.angle_alpha   90.00
_cell.angle_beta   90.00
_cell.angle_gamma   90.00
#
_symmetry.space_group_name_H-M   'P 1'
#
loop_
_entity.id
_entity.type
_entity.pdbx_description
1 polymer ?
#
loop_
_entity_poly.entity_id
_entity_poly.type
_entity_poly.pdbx_seq_one_letter_code
_entity_poly.pdbx_strand_id
1 'polypeptide(L)'
;MLKLVVLFCAIVVVICQEDTTLPDETTPELTTIAPTRRPSVTCPPFDPSKPPVYVPDPVYCDIFYECSGSTPFEFHCAPGTNFNIEKGLCDFGVDCGDRSTTIGTTTEETTPTPSF
;
A
#
# COMPACT_ATOMS: atom_id res chain seq x y z
N MET A 1 20.14 46.92 -9.81
CA MET A 1 19.31 47.95 -9.16
C MET A 1 18.42 47.19 -8.19
N LEU A 2 18.50 47.38 -6.89
CA LEU A 2 18.01 48.59 -6.27
C LEU A 2 18.42 48.53 -4.78
N LYS A 3 19.48 49.25 -4.43
CA LYS A 3 19.93 49.53 -3.04
C LYS A 3 18.91 50.40 -2.27
N LEU A 4 17.61 50.27 -2.54
CA LEU A 4 16.55 51.17 -2.06
C LEU A 4 15.55 50.51 -1.11
N VAL A 5 15.82 49.30 -0.63
CA VAL A 5 14.93 48.63 0.37
C VAL A 5 15.46 48.76 1.80
N VAL A 6 16.72 49.19 2.00
CA VAL A 6 17.37 49.15 3.32
C VAL A 6 17.06 50.36 4.22
N LEU A 7 16.37 51.39 3.73
CA LEU A 7 16.24 52.66 4.48
C LEU A 7 14.94 52.82 5.28
N PHE A 8 13.98 51.90 5.21
CA PHE A 8 12.67 52.04 5.88
C PHE A 8 12.43 51.08 7.06
N CYS A 9 13.51 50.62 7.72
CA CYS A 9 13.41 49.66 8.83
C CYS A 9 13.33 50.31 10.23
N ALA A 10 13.04 51.61 10.35
CA ALA A 10 13.36 52.38 11.58
C ALA A 10 12.17 52.88 12.44
N ILE A 11 10.91 52.53 12.17
CA ILE A 11 9.79 53.03 13.03
C ILE A 11 8.77 51.93 13.31
N VAL A 12 8.56 51.69 14.61
CA VAL A 12 7.55 50.83 15.26
C VAL A 12 7.93 49.35 15.43
N VAL A 13 8.71 49.07 16.50
CA VAL A 13 8.56 47.94 17.44
C VAL A 13 7.73 46.75 16.94
N VAL A 14 8.26 45.97 15.99
CA VAL A 14 7.90 44.57 15.77
C VAL A 14 9.22 43.85 15.46
N ILE A 15 9.86 43.39 16.53
CA ILE A 15 10.81 42.26 16.57
C ILE A 15 11.78 42.11 15.38
N CYS A 16 13.01 42.58 15.58
CA CYS A 16 14.18 41.96 14.97
C CYS A 16 14.28 40.50 15.47
N GLN A 17 14.49 39.56 14.54
CA GLN A 17 14.87 38.16 14.79
C GLN A 17 13.89 37.30 15.60
N GLU A 18 13.32 36.29 14.93
CA GLU A 18 13.60 34.92 15.35
C GLU A 18 13.67 34.01 14.14
N ASP A 19 14.86 33.44 14.00
CA ASP A 19 15.14 32.24 13.25
C ASP A 19 14.27 31.11 13.84
N THR A 20 13.20 30.69 13.16
CA THR A 20 12.58 29.41 13.45
C THR A 20 13.21 28.35 12.56
N THR A 21 14.51 28.13 12.75
CA THR A 21 15.10 26.81 12.59
C THR A 21 14.30 25.85 13.46
N LEU A 22 13.47 24.99 12.87
CA LEU A 22 13.05 23.80 13.60
C LEU A 22 14.32 22.99 13.92
N PRO A 23 14.55 22.62 15.18
CA PRO A 23 15.69 21.79 15.54
C PRO A 23 15.55 20.43 14.87
N ASP A 24 16.61 20.02 14.17
CA ASP A 24 16.90 18.62 13.88
C ASP A 24 17.09 17.89 15.22
N GLU A 25 16.02 17.27 15.72
CA GLU A 25 16.07 16.39 16.90
C GLU A 25 15.40 15.05 16.52
N THR A 26 16.24 14.20 15.93
CA THR A 26 16.31 12.76 16.14
C THR A 26 14.95 12.07 16.33
N THR A 27 14.25 11.86 15.21
CA THR A 27 13.37 10.68 15.13
C THR A 27 14.29 9.49 15.37
N PRO A 28 13.99 8.57 16.31
CA PRO A 28 14.79 7.36 16.41
C PRO A 28 14.76 6.75 15.02
N GLU A 29 15.93 6.63 14.41
CA GLU A 29 16.13 5.73 13.28
C GLU A 29 15.76 4.36 13.84
N LEU A 30 14.48 4.01 13.76
CA LEU A 30 14.06 2.63 13.79
C LEU A 30 14.83 2.06 12.63
N THR A 31 15.90 1.32 12.95
CA THR A 31 16.82 0.71 12.00
C THR A 31 15.97 0.15 10.87
N THR A 32 15.86 0.90 9.77
CA THR A 32 14.92 0.55 8.72
C THR A 32 15.63 -0.50 7.91
N ILE A 33 15.52 -1.73 8.41
CA ILE A 33 15.69 -2.95 7.64
C ILE A 33 15.00 -2.64 6.31
N ALA A 34 15.78 -2.66 5.21
CA ALA A 34 15.28 -2.34 3.88
C ALA A 34 13.89 -2.95 3.69
N PRO A 35 12.89 -2.22 3.14
CA PRO A 35 11.60 -2.82 2.87
C PRO A 35 11.88 -4.04 2.00
N THR A 36 11.59 -5.24 2.50
CA THR A 36 11.63 -6.46 1.72
C THR A 36 10.75 -6.22 0.51
N ARG A 37 11.39 -5.94 -0.64
CA ARG A 37 10.69 -5.58 -1.87
C ARG A 37 9.84 -6.78 -2.26
N ARG A 38 8.53 -6.71 -2.02
CA ARG A 38 7.59 -7.75 -2.48
C ARG A 38 7.81 -7.95 -3.98
N PRO A 39 7.99 -9.19 -4.46
CA PRO A 39 8.14 -9.43 -5.88
C PRO A 39 6.94 -8.87 -6.64
N SER A 40 7.19 -8.24 -7.79
CA SER A 40 6.14 -7.60 -8.58
C SER A 40 5.31 -8.64 -9.32
N VAL A 41 3.99 -8.46 -9.34
CA VAL A 41 3.05 -9.25 -10.13
C VAL A 41 3.00 -8.72 -11.57
N THR A 42 2.98 -9.64 -12.55
CA THR A 42 2.94 -9.32 -13.98
C THR A 42 1.64 -9.81 -14.59
N CYS A 43 0.90 -8.92 -15.25
CA CYS A 43 -0.30 -9.24 -16.02
C CYS A 43 -0.02 -9.25 -17.52
N PRO A 44 -0.71 -10.12 -18.30
CA PRO A 44 -0.60 -10.10 -19.75
C PRO A 44 -1.29 -8.85 -20.34
N PRO A 45 -0.92 -8.46 -21.57
CA PRO A 45 -1.66 -7.44 -22.32
C PRO A 45 -3.15 -7.83 -22.49
N PHE A 46 -4.00 -6.83 -22.64
CA PHE A 46 -5.42 -7.05 -22.88
C PHE A 46 -5.66 -7.75 -24.23
N ASP A 47 -6.42 -8.85 -24.21
CA ASP A 47 -6.87 -9.56 -25.41
C ASP A 47 -8.38 -9.85 -25.28
N PRO A 48 -9.24 -9.27 -26.13
CA PRO A 48 -10.69 -9.46 -26.06
C PRO A 48 -11.15 -10.88 -26.41
N SER A 49 -10.27 -11.72 -26.99
CA SER A 49 -10.58 -13.11 -27.35
C SER A 49 -10.27 -14.10 -26.22
N LYS A 50 -9.73 -13.61 -25.10
CA LYS A 50 -9.32 -14.42 -23.95
C LYS A 50 -10.22 -14.14 -22.74
N PRO A 51 -10.41 -15.13 -21.86
CA PRO A 51 -11.10 -14.91 -20.60
C PRO A 51 -10.28 -13.99 -19.67
N PRO A 52 -10.89 -13.42 -18.62
CA PRO A 52 -10.18 -12.72 -17.56
C PRO A 52 -9.05 -13.56 -16.97
N VAL A 53 -7.97 -12.90 -16.59
CA VAL A 53 -6.77 -13.55 -16.07
C VAL A 53 -6.65 -13.22 -14.59
N TYR A 54 -6.51 -14.27 -13.79
CA TYR A 54 -6.26 -14.18 -12.37
C TYR A 54 -4.87 -14.75 -12.06
N VAL A 55 -4.07 -14.02 -11.29
CA VAL A 55 -2.70 -14.42 -10.95
C VAL A 55 -2.49 -14.43 -9.44
N PRO A 56 -1.76 -15.42 -8.89
CA PRO A 56 -1.47 -15.48 -7.47
C PRO A 56 -0.49 -14.38 -7.06
N ASP A 57 -0.59 -13.94 -5.80
CA ASP A 57 0.53 -13.21 -5.21
C ASP A 57 1.73 -14.14 -4.94
N PRO A 58 2.98 -13.70 -5.19
CA PRO A 58 4.18 -14.47 -4.91
C PRO A 58 4.49 -14.68 -3.43
N VAL A 59 3.91 -13.90 -2.52
CA VAL A 59 4.20 -13.97 -1.07
C VAL A 59 3.02 -14.49 -0.28
N TYR A 60 1.80 -14.06 -0.63
CA TYR A 60 0.59 -14.33 0.13
C TYR A 60 -0.39 -15.24 -0.63
N CYS A 61 -0.82 -16.31 0.00
CA CYS A 61 -1.68 -17.33 -0.58
C CYS A 61 -3.13 -16.90 -0.76
N ASP A 62 -3.56 -16.05 0.18
CA ASP A 62 -4.86 -15.45 0.31
C ASP A 62 -4.96 -14.16 -0.51
N ILE A 63 -3.91 -13.77 -1.24
CA ILE A 63 -3.93 -12.63 -2.15
C ILE A 63 -3.80 -13.11 -3.59
N PHE A 64 -4.66 -12.56 -4.45
CA PHE A 64 -4.59 -12.74 -5.89
C PHE A 64 -4.86 -11.42 -6.60
N TYR A 65 -4.63 -11.40 -7.91
CA TYR A 65 -4.87 -10.23 -8.72
C TYR A 65 -5.77 -10.57 -9.89
N GLU A 66 -6.76 -9.71 -10.15
CA GLU A 66 -7.46 -9.68 -11.43
C GLU A 66 -6.72 -8.74 -12.37
N CYS A 67 -6.38 -9.22 -13.56
CA CYS A 67 -5.68 -8.43 -14.56
C CYS A 67 -6.67 -7.68 -15.45
N SER A 68 -6.57 -6.35 -15.49
CA SER A 68 -7.20 -5.53 -16.53
C SER A 68 -6.13 -5.04 -17.49
N GLY A 69 -5.90 -5.82 -18.55
CA GLY A 69 -4.70 -5.71 -19.36
C GLY A 69 -3.43 -5.85 -18.50
N SER A 70 -2.43 -5.02 -18.74
CA SER A 70 -1.15 -5.09 -18.02
C SER A 70 -1.19 -4.62 -16.56
N THR A 71 -2.38 -4.26 -16.05
CA THR A 71 -2.54 -3.71 -14.69
C THR A 71 -3.12 -4.78 -13.74
N PRO A 72 -2.38 -5.17 -12.68
CA PRO A 72 -2.89 -6.07 -11.65
C PRO A 72 -3.69 -5.32 -10.59
N PHE A 73 -4.91 -5.77 -10.31
CA PHE A 73 -5.75 -5.27 -9.21
C PHE A 73 -5.79 -6.29 -8.08
N GLU A 74 -5.36 -5.92 -6.88
CA GLU A 74 -5.22 -6.82 -5.73
C GLU A 74 -6.58 -7.15 -5.10
N PHE A 75 -6.77 -8.43 -4.76
CA PHE A 75 -7.93 -8.94 -4.04
C PHE A 75 -7.50 -9.91 -2.95
N HIS A 76 -8.27 -9.93 -1.88
CA HIS A 76 -8.06 -10.80 -0.73
C HIS A 76 -9.14 -11.88 -0.70
N CYS A 77 -8.73 -13.11 -0.46
CA CYS A 77 -9.61 -14.22 -0.20
C CYS A 77 -10.27 -14.05 1.17
N ALA A 78 -11.46 -14.65 1.33
CA ALA A 78 -12.13 -14.69 2.62
C ALA A 78 -11.26 -15.43 3.65
N PRO A 79 -11.36 -15.11 4.95
CA PRO A 79 -10.60 -15.79 5.99
C PRO A 79 -10.75 -17.31 5.93
N GLY A 80 -9.62 -18.01 5.99
CA GLY A 80 -9.57 -19.48 5.91
C GLY A 80 -9.64 -20.06 4.49
N THR A 81 -9.71 -19.22 3.45
CA THR A 81 -9.61 -19.63 2.04
C THR A 81 -8.34 -19.07 1.41
N ASN A 82 -7.81 -19.76 0.40
CA ASN A 82 -6.64 -19.33 -0.37
C ASN A 82 -6.94 -19.38 -1.86
N PHE A 83 -6.20 -18.62 -2.66
CA PHE A 83 -6.44 -18.56 -4.10
C PHE A 83 -6.02 -19.87 -4.78
N ASN A 84 -7.01 -20.57 -5.34
CA ASN A 84 -6.83 -21.75 -6.16
C ASN A 84 -6.57 -21.33 -7.62
N ILE A 85 -5.32 -21.46 -8.06
CA ILE A 85 -4.89 -21.05 -9.41
C ILE A 85 -5.61 -21.86 -10.50
N GLU A 86 -5.87 -23.15 -10.27
CA GLU A 86 -6.54 -24.02 -11.24
C GLU A 86 -8.01 -23.62 -11.46
N LYS A 87 -8.68 -23.19 -10.39
CA LYS A 87 -10.09 -22.76 -10.44
C LYS A 87 -10.26 -21.26 -10.72
N GLY A 88 -9.21 -20.46 -10.52
CA GLY A 88 -9.27 -19.00 -10.63
C GLY A 88 -10.12 -18.34 -9.54
N LEU A 89 -10.25 -18.96 -8.37
CA LEU A 89 -11.07 -18.46 -7.26
C LEU A 89 -10.53 -18.90 -5.89
N CYS A 90 -11.00 -18.27 -4.82
CA CYS A 90 -10.66 -18.65 -3.46
C CYS A 90 -11.35 -19.96 -3.05
N ASP A 91 -10.59 -20.90 -2.49
CA ASP A 91 -11.07 -22.22 -2.12
C ASP A 91 -10.45 -22.70 -0.80
N PHE A 92 -11.07 -23.69 -0.18
CA PHE A 92 -10.57 -24.34 1.03
C PHE A 92 -9.58 -25.45 0.68
N GLY A 93 -8.58 -25.66 1.54
CA GLY A 93 -7.65 -26.79 1.39
C GLY A 93 -6.70 -26.68 0.20
N VAL A 94 -6.49 -25.48 -0.34
CA VAL A 94 -5.50 -25.22 -1.39
C VAL A 94 -4.09 -25.38 -0.84
N ASP A 95 -3.23 -26.09 -1.57
CA ASP A 95 -1.80 -26.19 -1.25
C ASP A 95 -1.12 -24.85 -1.50
N CYS A 96 -0.52 -24.32 -0.43
CA CYS A 96 0.05 -22.99 -0.42
C CYS A 96 1.54 -22.94 -0.81
N GLY A 97 2.23 -24.09 -0.78
CA GLY A 97 3.69 -24.12 -0.87
C GLY A 97 4.34 -23.23 0.18
N ASP A 98 5.34 -22.45 -0.24
CA ASP A 98 6.12 -21.58 0.65
C ASP A 98 5.48 -20.20 0.90
N ARG A 99 4.29 -19.93 0.33
CA ARG A 99 3.59 -18.65 0.52
C ARG A 99 2.98 -18.58 1.92
N SER A 100 3.03 -17.39 2.50
CA SER A 100 2.38 -17.10 3.78
C SER A 100 0.92 -16.73 3.57
N THR A 101 0.15 -16.57 4.64
CA THR A 101 -1.15 -15.89 4.57
C THR A 101 -1.05 -14.55 5.28
N THR A 102 -1.83 -13.55 4.86
CA THR A 102 -1.79 -12.18 5.40
C THR A 102 -2.35 -12.04 6.82
N ILE A 103 -2.52 -13.16 7.55
CA ILE A 103 -3.14 -13.33 8.87
C ILE A 103 -4.67 -13.38 8.78
N GLY A 104 -5.19 -14.61 8.72
CA GLY A 104 -6.59 -14.95 8.99
C GLY A 104 -6.73 -15.64 10.35
N THR A 105 -6.37 -14.96 11.45
CA THR A 105 -6.81 -15.36 12.80
C THR A 105 -7.90 -14.38 13.22
N THR A 106 -9.14 -14.86 13.18
CA THR A 106 -10.38 -14.32 13.73
C THR A 106 -10.25 -13.03 14.55
N THR A 107 -10.65 -11.90 13.96
CA THR A 107 -11.57 -11.00 14.67
C THR A 107 -12.84 -10.96 13.85
N GLU A 108 -13.92 -11.38 14.48
CA GLU A 108 -15.29 -11.20 14.05
C GLU A 108 -15.49 -9.74 13.61
N GLU A 109 -15.43 -9.48 12.31
CA GLU A 109 -15.81 -8.18 11.75
C GLU A 109 -17.34 -8.11 11.81
N THR A 110 -17.84 -7.58 12.92
CA THR A 110 -19.25 -7.21 13.07
C THR A 110 -19.54 -6.09 12.06
N THR A 111 -19.95 -6.46 10.85
CA THR A 111 -20.58 -5.54 9.91
C THR A 111 -21.80 -4.92 10.59
N PRO A 112 -21.90 -3.58 10.75
CA PRO A 112 -23.15 -2.98 11.19
C PRO A 112 -24.18 -3.22 10.10
N THR A 113 -25.14 -4.11 10.37
CA THR A 113 -26.34 -4.27 9.56
C THR A 113 -26.98 -2.89 9.35
N PRO A 114 -27.13 -2.38 8.11
CA PRO A 114 -27.97 -1.21 7.89
C PRO A 114 -29.41 -1.63 8.16
N SER A 115 -29.93 -1.26 9.33
CA SER A 115 -31.36 -1.27 9.62
C SER A 115 -32.04 -0.23 8.72
N PHE A 116 -32.90 -0.70 7.81
CA PHE A 116 -33.89 0.13 7.13
C PHE A 116 -35.18 0.22 7.97
#